data_AF-A0A834M218-F1
#
_entry.id   AF-A0A834M218-F1
#
_cell.length_a   1.000
_cell.length_b   1.000
_cell.length_c   1.000
_cell.angle_alpha   90.00
_cell.angle_beta   90.00
_cell.angle_gamma   90.00
#
_symmetry.space_group_name_H-M   'P 1'
#
loop_
_entity.id
_entity.type
_entity.pdbx_description
1 polymer ?
#
loop_
_entity_poly.entity_id
_entity_poly.type
_entity_poly.pdbx_seq_one_letter_code
_entity_poly.pdbx_strand_id
1 'polypeptide(L)'
;MAKIHELGFELLPHSPYSPDLAPSGYFLFSDLKRMLAGKSFSSNEEVISETEAYFEAKEKSYYKNSIEKLEGPYNQCISDNKYY
;
A
#
# COMPACT_ATOMS: atom_id res chain seq x y z
N MET A 1 -12.02 17.42 -0.20
CA MET A 1 -11.42 17.72 1.13
C MET A 1 -12.46 17.85 2.24
N ALA A 2 -13.66 18.41 1.98
CA ALA A 2 -14.72 18.55 3.01
C ALA A 2 -14.95 17.27 3.83
N LYS A 3 -15.05 16.10 3.19
CA LYS A 3 -15.32 14.85 3.92
C LYS A 3 -14.18 14.36 4.81
N ILE A 4 -12.92 14.58 4.42
CA ILE A 4 -11.74 14.20 5.21
C ILE A 4 -11.72 15.01 6.51
N HIS A 5 -11.95 16.33 6.40
CA HIS A 5 -12.03 17.22 7.56
C HIS A 5 -13.26 16.95 8.44
N GLU A 6 -14.43 16.68 7.84
CA GLU A 6 -15.64 16.30 8.59
C GLU A 6 -15.44 15.04 9.45
N LEU A 7 -14.68 14.08 8.94
CA LEU A 7 -14.39 12.82 9.63
C LEU A 7 -13.20 12.94 10.60
N GLY A 8 -12.54 14.10 10.68
CA GLY A 8 -11.41 14.35 11.57
C GLY A 8 -10.11 13.64 11.16
N PHE A 9 -9.99 13.20 9.90
CA PHE A 9 -8.74 12.61 9.42
C PHE A 9 -7.69 13.68 9.13
N GLU A 10 -6.46 13.42 9.56
CA GLU A 10 -5.29 14.19 9.16
C GLU A 10 -4.82 13.70 7.78
N LEU A 11 -4.63 14.64 6.85
CA LEU A 11 -4.07 14.34 5.54
C LEU A 11 -2.55 14.49 5.60
N LEU A 12 -1.84 13.38 5.51
CA LEU A 12 -0.38 13.40 5.41
C LEU A 12 0.06 13.93 4.03
N PRO A 13 1.09 14.80 3.98
CA PRO A 13 1.62 15.26 2.71
C PRO A 13 2.22 14.08 1.93
N HIS A 14 1.88 13.99 0.65
CA HIS A 14 2.42 12.99 -0.26
C HIS A 14 2.91 13.67 -1.54
N SER A 15 4.17 13.45 -1.89
CA SER A 15 4.76 14.02 -3.09
C SER A 15 4.13 13.39 -4.35
N PRO A 16 3.96 14.15 -5.45
CA PRO A 16 3.60 13.58 -6.73
C PRO A 16 4.54 12.44 -7.14
N TYR A 17 4.01 11.46 -7.87
CA TYR A 17 4.78 10.37 -8.50
C TYR A 17 5.76 9.62 -7.56
N SER A 18 5.43 9.47 -6.27
CA SER A 18 6.29 8.84 -5.26
C SER A 18 5.76 7.47 -4.80
N PRO A 19 5.68 6.45 -5.68
CA PRO A 19 5.15 5.13 -5.34
C PRO A 19 5.99 4.38 -4.30
N ASP A 20 7.27 4.74 -4.17
CA ASP A 20 8.21 4.30 -3.14
C ASP A 20 7.86 4.81 -1.74
N LEU A 21 7.09 5.89 -1.63
CA LEU A 21 6.58 6.44 -0.37
C LEU A 21 5.18 5.91 0.00
N ALA A 22 4.57 5.08 -0.85
CA ALA A 22 3.24 4.52 -0.62
C ALA A 22 3.34 3.05 -0.19
N PRO A 23 2.98 2.67 1.06
CA PRO A 23 3.00 1.27 1.51
C PRO A 23 2.13 0.35 0.66
N SER A 24 1.01 0.87 0.15
CA SER A 24 0.16 0.17 -0.81
C SER A 24 0.94 -0.18 -2.07
N GLY A 25 1.75 0.76 -2.59
CA GLY A 25 2.55 0.61 -3.79
C GLY A 25 3.69 -0.39 -3.65
N TYR A 26 4.69 -0.07 -2.81
CA TYR A 26 5.93 -0.86 -2.75
C TYR A 26 5.79 -2.20 -2.02
N PHE A 27 4.84 -2.33 -1.09
CA PHE A 27 4.70 -3.52 -0.25
C PHE A 27 3.47 -4.35 -0.62
N LEU A 28 2.28 -3.78 -0.40
CA LEU A 28 1.01 -4.48 -0.46
C LEU A 28 0.71 -5.00 -1.88
N PHE A 29 0.75 -4.12 -2.88
CA PHE A 29 0.51 -4.48 -4.27
C PHE A 29 1.67 -5.25 -4.90
N SER A 30 2.91 -5.03 -4.46
CA SER A 30 4.05 -5.84 -4.90
C SER A 30 3.87 -7.32 -4.55
N ASP A 31 3.44 -7.60 -3.31
CA ASP A 31 3.20 -8.98 -2.85
C ASP A 31 1.92 -9.56 -3.47
N LEU A 32 0.86 -8.76 -3.59
CA LEU A 32 -0.38 -9.18 -4.27
C LEU A 32 -0.12 -9.54 -5.74
N LYS A 33 0.64 -8.72 -6.48
CA LYS A 33 1.03 -9.01 -7.88
C LYS A 33 1.77 -10.33 -8.00
N ARG A 34 2.64 -10.66 -7.04
CA ARG A 34 3.31 -11.95 -7.00
C ARG A 34 2.32 -13.10 -6.79
N MET A 35 1.32 -12.92 -5.94
CA MET A 35 0.27 -13.92 -5.75
C MET A 35 -0.58 -14.12 -7.01
N LEU A 36 -0.91 -13.02 -7.70
CA LEU A 36 -1.74 -13.03 -8.91
C LEU A 36 -0.99 -13.48 -10.17
N ALA A 37 0.34 -13.53 -10.14
CA ALA A 37 1.15 -13.84 -11.30
C ALA A 37 0.81 -15.22 -11.88
N GLY A 38 0.43 -15.25 -13.16
CA GLY A 38 0.08 -16.49 -13.86
C GLY A 38 -1.32 -17.04 -13.56
N LYS A 39 -2.11 -16.39 -12.71
CA LYS A 39 -3.50 -16.77 -12.45
C LYS A 39 -4.42 -16.13 -13.49
N SER A 40 -5.36 -16.92 -14.00
CA SER A 40 -6.47 -16.47 -14.83
C SER A 40 -7.76 -16.78 -14.10
N PHE A 41 -8.63 -15.78 -13.97
CA PHE A 41 -9.91 -15.93 -13.29
C PHE A 41 -11.04 -15.86 -14.31
N SER A 42 -12.09 -16.64 -14.09
CA SER A 42 -13.24 -16.74 -14.99
C SER A 42 -14.35 -15.77 -14.63
N SER A 43 -14.33 -15.20 -13.43
CA SER A 43 -15.30 -14.22 -12.97
C SER A 43 -14.72 -13.25 -11.93
N ASN A 44 -15.46 -12.17 -11.65
CA ASN A 44 -15.07 -11.21 -10.63
C ASN A 44 -15.15 -11.81 -9.22
N GLU A 45 -16.13 -12.68 -8.97
CA GLU A 45 -16.32 -13.36 -7.69
C GLU A 45 -15.11 -14.23 -7.35
N GLU A 46 -14.52 -14.89 -8.35
CA GLU A 46 -13.30 -15.68 -8.18
C GLU A 46 -12.12 -14.79 -7.76
N VAL A 47 -11.92 -13.65 -8.43
CA VAL A 47 -10.86 -12.68 -8.08
C VAL A 47 -11.06 -12.12 -6.67
N ILE A 48 -12.30 -11.76 -6.32
CA ILE A 48 -12.64 -11.20 -5.00
C ILE A 48 -12.34 -12.24 -3.91
N SER A 49 -12.87 -13.46 -4.04
CA SER A 49 -12.71 -14.51 -3.04
C SER A 49 -11.25 -14.90 -2.82
N GLU A 50 -10.45 -15.03 -3.89
CA GLU A 50 -9.02 -15.32 -3.79
C GLU A 50 -8.25 -14.17 -3.12
N THR A 51 -8.62 -12.92 -3.43
CA THR A 51 -7.98 -11.73 -2.85
C THR A 51 -8.31 -11.58 -1.36
N GLU A 52 -9.56 -11.85 -0.96
CA GLU A 52 -10.00 -11.86 0.43
C GLU A 52 -9.24 -12.92 1.23
N ALA A 53 -9.23 -14.17 0.74
CA ALA A 53 -8.51 -15.27 1.37
C ALA A 53 -7.01 -14.96 1.53
N TYR A 54 -6.40 -14.33 0.52
CA TYR A 54 -5.00 -13.93 0.57
C TYR A 54 -4.71 -12.93 1.68
N PHE A 55 -5.55 -11.92 1.87
CA PHE A 55 -5.35 -10.90 2.91
C PHE A 55 -5.72 -11.39 4.31
N GLU A 56 -6.72 -12.26 4.42
CA GLU A 56 -7.11 -12.88 5.69
C GLU A 56 -6.03 -13.84 6.22
N ALA A 57 -5.28 -14.48 5.32
CA ALA A 57 -4.13 -15.31 5.70
C ALA A 57 -2.91 -14.51 6.21
N LYS A 58 -2.88 -13.17 6.07
CA LYS A 58 -1.76 -12.34 6.54
C LYS A 58 -1.90 -12.04 8.03
N GLU A 59 -0.82 -12.24 8.77
CA GLU A 59 -0.77 -11.82 10.16
C GLU A 59 -0.80 -10.28 10.30
N LYS A 60 -1.25 -9.78 11.46
CA LYS A 60 -1.18 -8.34 11.77
C LYS A 60 0.24 -7.77 11.67
N SER A 61 1.25 -8.59 11.99
CA SER A 61 2.66 -8.25 11.87
C SER A 61 3.07 -7.86 10.45
N TYR A 62 2.47 -8.50 9.43
CA TYR A 62 2.71 -8.19 8.02
C TYR A 62 2.39 -6.73 7.69
N TYR A 63 1.19 -6.28 8.09
CA TYR A 63 0.74 -4.91 7.85
C TYR A 63 1.53 -3.91 8.70
N LYS A 64 1.77 -4.23 9.97
CA LYS A 64 2.54 -3.38 10.88
C LYS A 64 3.95 -3.12 10.33
N ASN A 65 4.65 -4.17 9.92
CA ASN A 65 6.00 -4.08 9.35
C ASN A 65 6.03 -3.21 8.09
N SER A 66 4.95 -3.18 7.30
CA SER A 66 4.88 -2.34 6.09
C SER A 66 4.92 -0.85 6.42
N ILE A 67 4.24 -0.45 7.50
CA ILE A 67 4.17 0.94 7.96
C ILE A 67 5.46 1.33 8.67
N GLU A 68 6.02 0.47 9.52
CA GLU A 68 7.28 0.74 10.21
C GLU A 68 8.44 0.94 9.22
N LYS A 69 8.42 0.24 8.09
CA LYS A 69 9.44 0.39 7.04
C LYS A 69 9.38 1.71 6.27
N LEU A 70 8.33 2.53 6.43
CA LEU A 70 8.24 3.82 5.77
C LEU A 70 9.28 4.82 6.24
N GLU A 71 9.77 4.69 7.47
CA GLU A 71 10.73 5.64 8.04
C GLU A 71 11.98 5.79 7.16
N GLY A 72 12.49 4.68 6.61
CA GLY A 72 13.67 4.69 5.73
C GLY A 72 13.44 5.49 4.45
N PRO A 73 12.47 5.12 3.58
CA PRO A 73 12.13 5.86 2.37
C PRO A 73 11.83 7.35 2.62
N TYR A 74 11.12 7.69 3.70
CA TYR A 74 10.87 9.10 4.05
C TYR A 74 12.15 9.85 4.38
N ASN A 75 13.03 9.27 5.22
CA ASN A 75 14.31 9.89 5.56
C ASN A 75 15.20 10.07 4.31
N GLN A 76 15.19 9.10 3.39
CA GLN A 76 15.92 9.21 2.13
C GLN A 76 15.35 10.32 1.22
N CYS A 77 14.02 10.44 1.14
CA CYS A 77 13.37 11.50 0.38
C CYS A 77 13.77 12.89 0.90
N ILE A 78 13.81 13.04 2.24
CA ILE A 78 14.22 14.27 2.91
C ILE A 78 15.70 14.56 2.63
N SER A 79 16.59 13.56 2.78
CA SER A 79 18.04 13.75 2.58
C SER A 79 18.40 14.10 1.15
N ASP A 80 17.70 13.51 0.18
CA ASP A 80 17.96 13.76 -1.24
C ASP A 80 17.41 15.11 -1.70
N ASN A 81 16.71 15.85 -0.83
CA ASN A 81 15.94 17.05 -1.17
C ASN A 81 15.08 16.85 -2.43
N LYS A 82 14.62 15.61 -2.62
CA LYS A 82 13.85 15.17 -3.80
C LYS A 82 12.41 15.60 -3.58
N TYR A 83 12.04 16.69 -4.24
CA TYR A 83 10.67 16.94 -4.65
C TYR A 83 10.52 16.20 -5.99
N TYR A 84 9.85 15.05 -6.01
CA TYR A 84 9.46 14.44 -7.28
C TYR A 84 8.43 15.31 -8.01
#